data_AF-A0AA42Y9C8-F1
#
_entry.id   AF-A0AA42Y9C8-F1
#
_cell.length_a   1.000
_cell.length_b   1.000
_cell.length_c   1.000
_cell.angle_alpha   90.00
_cell.angle_beta   90.00
_cell.angle_gamma   90.00
#
_symmetry.space_group_name_H-M   'P 1'
#
loop_
_entity.id
_entity.type
_entity.pdbx_description
1 polymer ?
#
loop_
_entity_poly.entity_id
_entity_poly.type
_entity_poly.pdbx_seq_one_letter_code
_entity_poly.pdbx_strand_id
1 'polypeptide(L)'
;MPSAHAAPFVLDFSRPEVLQTFRVINDDVMGGVSTSRLHTTDGAMVFEGEVSLENNGGFASFRGPVRFPAESAALLLTVRGDGQRFKLTLKLDASTATHQYQAAFVAPREWQTLRFEPADFSASYRGRAVAAPRIELGAVRYFGLLISDRQPGAFKVELRDVRSE
;
A
#
# COMPACT_ATOMS: atom_id res chain seq x y z
N MET A 1 0.81 33.03 19.08
CA MET A 1 0.66 32.85 17.62
C MET A 1 -0.07 31.54 17.41
N PRO A 2 -1.28 31.49 16.83
CA PRO A 2 -1.85 30.21 16.45
C PRO A 2 -1.03 29.68 15.27
N SER A 3 -0.33 28.57 15.47
CA SER A 3 0.35 27.85 14.38
C SER A 3 -0.70 27.49 13.34
N ALA A 4 -0.57 28.06 12.14
CA ALA A 4 -1.37 27.66 10.99
C ALA A 4 -1.06 26.18 10.71
N HIS A 5 -1.96 25.30 11.17
CA HIS A 5 -1.93 23.91 10.74
C HIS A 5 -2.25 23.94 9.24
N ALA A 6 -1.26 23.58 8.42
CA ALA A 6 -1.51 23.31 7.02
C ALA A 6 -2.65 22.29 6.91
N ALA A 7 -3.54 22.46 5.94
CA ALA A 7 -4.62 21.49 5.72
C ALA A 7 -3.99 20.09 5.58
N PRO A 8 -4.51 19.07 6.28
CA PRO A 8 -3.92 17.73 6.25
C PRO A 8 -3.96 17.21 4.82
N PHE A 9 -2.85 16.63 4.35
CA PHE A 9 -2.83 15.96 3.05
C PHE A 9 -3.79 14.77 3.10
N VAL A 10 -4.61 14.63 2.06
CA VAL A 10 -5.54 13.51 1.88
C VAL A 10 -5.38 12.98 0.46
N LEU A 11 -5.06 11.70 0.32
CA LEU A 11 -5.24 10.96 -0.91
C LEU A 11 -6.57 10.19 -0.79
N ASP A 12 -7.59 10.70 -1.47
CA ASP A 12 -8.95 10.19 -1.42
C ASP A 12 -9.19 9.14 -2.53
N PHE A 13 -9.39 7.90 -2.12
CA PHE A 13 -9.59 6.76 -3.02
C PHE A 13 -11.03 6.64 -3.55
N SER A 14 -11.96 7.47 -3.06
CA SER A 14 -13.31 7.58 -3.63
C SER A 14 -13.31 8.21 -5.02
N ARG A 15 -12.26 8.96 -5.36
CA ARG A 15 -12.12 9.72 -6.59
C ARG A 15 -11.61 8.84 -7.75
N PRO A 16 -12.38 8.66 -8.84
CA PRO A 16 -11.98 7.82 -9.97
C PRO A 16 -10.64 8.20 -10.61
N GLU A 17 -10.32 9.49 -10.65
CA GLU A 17 -9.04 10.02 -11.14
C GLU A 17 -7.85 9.57 -10.30
N VAL A 18 -8.03 9.36 -8.99
CA VAL A 18 -6.99 8.82 -8.12
C VAL A 18 -6.73 7.37 -8.49
N LEU A 19 -7.78 6.56 -8.63
CA LEU A 19 -7.70 5.16 -9.04
C LEU A 19 -6.90 4.97 -10.34
N GLN A 20 -7.10 5.84 -11.33
CA GLN A 20 -6.41 5.79 -12.63
C GLN A 20 -4.89 6.00 -12.54
N THR A 21 -4.38 6.57 -11.43
CA THR A 21 -2.94 6.71 -11.20
C THR A 21 -2.29 5.44 -10.65
N PHE A 22 -3.10 4.48 -10.19
CA PHE A 22 -2.65 3.22 -9.63
C PHE A 22 -2.60 2.13 -10.70
N ARG A 23 -1.62 1.23 -10.56
CA ARG A 23 -1.45 0.06 -11.42
C ARG A 23 -1.28 -1.19 -10.60
N VAL A 24 -1.88 -2.28 -11.07
CA VAL A 24 -1.72 -3.63 -10.52
C VAL A 24 -0.35 -4.18 -10.90
N ILE A 25 0.24 -4.95 -10.00
CA ILE A 25 1.51 -5.65 -10.15
C ILE A 25 1.34 -7.04 -9.52
N ASN A 26 1.34 -8.08 -10.33
CA ASN A 26 1.25 -9.47 -9.88
C ASN A 26 2.58 -10.20 -10.09
N ASP A 27 2.61 -11.50 -9.82
CA ASP A 27 3.78 -12.38 -9.84
C ASP A 27 4.12 -12.97 -11.23
N ASP A 28 3.73 -12.27 -12.29
CA ASP A 28 3.80 -12.72 -13.68
C ASP A 28 5.23 -12.92 -14.22
N VAL A 29 6.22 -12.19 -13.69
CA VAL A 29 7.61 -12.19 -14.19
C VAL A 29 8.25 -13.59 -14.22
N MET A 30 7.89 -14.48 -13.28
CA MET A 30 8.40 -15.85 -13.22
C MET A 30 7.35 -16.91 -13.64
N GLY A 31 6.25 -16.47 -14.27
CA GLY A 31 5.14 -17.33 -14.67
C GLY A 31 4.07 -17.52 -13.59
N GLY A 32 4.13 -16.78 -12.48
CA GLY A 32 3.09 -16.77 -11.46
C GLY A 32 1.73 -16.40 -12.05
N VAL A 33 0.67 -16.94 -11.43
CA VAL A 33 -0.70 -16.86 -11.95
C VAL A 33 -1.64 -16.16 -10.97
N SER A 34 -1.10 -15.37 -10.02
CA SER A 34 -1.95 -14.55 -9.16
C SER A 34 -2.67 -13.49 -10.00
N THR A 35 -3.95 -13.29 -9.72
CA THR A 35 -4.78 -12.30 -10.42
C THR A 35 -5.23 -11.23 -9.44
N SER A 36 -5.35 -10.00 -9.90
CA SER A 36 -5.93 -8.93 -9.10
C SER A 36 -6.41 -7.78 -9.95
N ARG A 37 -7.29 -6.96 -9.39
CA ARG A 37 -7.86 -5.78 -10.03
C ARG A 37 -8.07 -4.65 -9.05
N LEU A 38 -8.11 -3.45 -9.60
CA LEU A 38 -8.52 -2.23 -8.92
C LEU A 38 -9.81 -1.71 -9.55
N HIS A 39 -10.78 -1.36 -8.71
CA HIS A 39 -12.01 -0.68 -9.12
C HIS A 39 -12.54 0.16 -7.96
N THR A 40 -13.55 0.99 -8.19
CA THR A 40 -14.21 1.77 -7.13
C THR A 40 -15.59 1.19 -6.82
N THR A 41 -15.97 1.23 -5.53
CA THR A 41 -17.32 0.91 -5.05
C THR A 41 -17.63 1.73 -3.82
N ASP A 42 -18.86 2.22 -3.64
CA ASP A 42 -19.33 2.91 -2.42
C ASP A 42 -18.37 3.96 -1.83
N GLY A 43 -17.70 4.73 -2.70
CA GLY A 43 -16.74 5.76 -2.28
C GLY A 43 -15.41 5.22 -1.75
N ALA A 44 -15.00 4.02 -2.15
CA ALA A 44 -13.71 3.41 -1.83
C ALA A 44 -13.05 2.79 -3.06
N MET A 45 -11.72 2.70 -3.04
CA MET A 45 -10.97 1.83 -3.94
C MET A 45 -11.00 0.41 -3.38
N VAL A 46 -11.34 -0.55 -4.24
CA VAL A 46 -11.30 -1.97 -3.96
C VAL A 46 -10.09 -2.57 -4.65
N PHE A 47 -9.28 -3.28 -3.88
CA PHE A 47 -8.24 -4.17 -4.36
C PHE A 47 -8.61 -5.60 -4.00
N GLU A 48 -8.83 -6.43 -5.03
CA GLU A 48 -9.26 -7.81 -4.86
C GLU A 48 -8.69 -8.70 -5.94
N GLY A 49 -8.69 -10.02 -5.68
CA GLY A 49 -8.13 -11.00 -6.59
C GLY A 49 -7.97 -12.36 -5.95
N GLU A 50 -7.07 -13.16 -6.52
CA GLU A 50 -6.72 -14.49 -6.05
C GLU A 50 -5.20 -14.65 -6.06
N VAL A 51 -4.63 -15.00 -4.91
CA VAL A 51 -3.21 -15.35 -4.79
C VAL A 51 -3.05 -16.83 -5.08
N SER A 52 -2.15 -17.17 -6.01
CA SER A 52 -1.75 -18.55 -6.32
C SER A 52 -0.28 -18.78 -6.00
N LEU A 53 0.04 -19.97 -5.49
CA LEU A 53 1.44 -20.39 -5.28
C LEU A 53 2.01 -21.17 -6.47
N GLU A 54 1.22 -21.36 -7.52
CA GLU A 54 1.67 -22.02 -8.74
C GLU A 54 2.77 -21.21 -9.43
N ASN A 55 3.67 -21.91 -10.13
CA ASN A 55 4.80 -21.31 -10.86
C ASN A 55 5.70 -20.40 -10.00
N ASN A 56 5.86 -20.74 -8.72
CA ASN A 56 6.61 -19.94 -7.74
C ASN A 56 6.05 -18.52 -7.53
N GLY A 57 4.75 -18.35 -7.79
CA GLY A 57 4.00 -17.16 -7.44
C GLY A 57 3.78 -17.02 -5.93
N GLY A 58 2.83 -16.16 -5.58
CA GLY A 58 2.34 -15.96 -4.24
C GLY A 58 2.23 -14.49 -3.84
N PHE A 59 2.05 -13.57 -4.81
CA PHE A 59 1.74 -12.19 -4.46
C PHE A 59 0.86 -11.46 -5.46
N ALA A 60 0.10 -10.51 -4.93
CA ALA A 60 -0.60 -9.49 -5.70
C ALA A 60 -0.36 -8.12 -5.04
N SER A 61 -0.20 -7.08 -5.85
CA SER A 61 0.09 -5.74 -5.38
C SER A 61 -0.52 -4.69 -6.28
N PHE A 62 -0.66 -3.47 -5.75
CA PHE A 62 -0.85 -2.29 -6.58
C PHE A 62 0.06 -1.17 -6.10
N ARG A 63 0.35 -0.20 -6.98
CA ARG A 63 1.13 0.98 -6.63
C ARG A 63 0.76 2.20 -7.47
N GLY A 64 0.81 3.38 -6.87
CA GLY A 64 0.52 4.67 -7.51
C GLY A 64 1.38 5.79 -6.94
N PRO A 65 1.53 6.92 -7.66
CA PRO A 65 2.31 8.06 -7.20
C PRO A 65 1.62 8.75 -6.01
N VAL A 66 2.42 9.28 -5.08
CA VAL A 66 1.94 10.09 -3.96
C VAL A 66 3.02 11.10 -3.56
N ARG A 67 2.62 12.20 -2.91
CA ARG A 67 3.56 13.14 -2.32
C ARG A 67 3.03 13.66 -0.99
N PHE A 68 3.45 13.04 0.10
CA PHE A 68 3.13 13.52 1.44
C PHE A 68 3.89 14.82 1.76
N PRO A 69 3.35 15.67 2.66
CA PRO A 69 4.07 16.82 3.19
C PRO A 69 5.42 16.45 3.81
N ALA A 70 6.39 17.36 3.75
CA ALA A 70 7.75 17.12 4.26
C ALA A 70 7.77 16.73 5.75
N GLU A 71 6.95 17.41 6.54
CA GLU A 71 6.86 17.25 8.00
C GLU A 71 5.95 16.10 8.46
N SER A 72 5.54 15.20 7.56
CA SER A 72 4.62 14.11 7.91
C SER A 72 5.26 13.17 8.93
N ALA A 73 4.69 13.10 10.13
CA ALA A 73 5.15 12.27 11.23
C ALA A 73 4.54 10.86 11.18
N ALA A 74 3.32 10.73 10.64
CA ALA A 74 2.65 9.45 10.47
C ALA A 74 1.72 9.45 9.24
N LEU A 75 1.34 8.25 8.82
CA LEU A 75 0.28 8.01 7.84
C LEU A 75 -0.93 7.38 8.51
N LEU A 76 -2.11 7.89 8.18
CA LEU A 76 -3.39 7.33 8.60
C LEU A 76 -4.08 6.69 7.41
N LEU A 77 -4.23 5.37 7.41
CA LEU A 77 -4.90 4.61 6.36
C LEU A 77 -6.29 4.19 6.83
N THR A 78 -7.35 4.70 6.20
CA THR A 78 -8.72 4.24 6.45
C THR A 78 -9.04 3.06 5.53
N VAL A 79 -9.19 1.87 6.12
CA VAL A 79 -9.26 0.59 5.41
C VAL A 79 -10.26 -0.37 6.05
N ARG A 80 -10.83 -1.27 5.25
CA ARG A 80 -11.47 -2.52 5.68
C ARG A 80 -11.09 -3.66 4.73
N GLY A 81 -11.34 -4.90 5.12
CA GLY A 81 -11.09 -6.06 4.27
C GLY A 81 -11.60 -7.34 4.89
N ASP A 82 -10.95 -8.43 4.52
CA ASP A 82 -11.39 -9.80 4.77
C ASP A 82 -10.71 -10.48 5.97
N GLY A 83 -9.84 -9.76 6.69
CA GLY A 83 -9.03 -10.31 7.77
C GLY A 83 -7.69 -10.89 7.33
N GLN A 84 -7.31 -10.76 6.05
CA GLN A 84 -6.00 -11.20 5.57
C GLN A 84 -4.89 -10.21 5.91
N ARG A 85 -3.64 -10.71 5.88
CA ARG A 85 -2.46 -9.90 6.15
C ARG A 85 -1.99 -9.22 4.87
N PHE A 86 -1.87 -7.91 4.93
CA PHE A 86 -1.31 -7.07 3.87
C PHE A 86 -0.05 -6.37 4.37
N LYS A 87 0.70 -5.81 3.42
CA LYS A 87 1.80 -4.89 3.67
C LYS A 87 1.48 -3.57 2.99
N LEU A 88 1.52 -2.49 3.76
CA LEU A 88 1.60 -1.14 3.21
C LEU A 88 2.99 -0.95 2.64
N THR A 89 3.09 -0.57 1.36
CA THR A 89 4.36 -0.41 0.65
C THR A 89 4.60 1.06 0.28
N LEU A 90 5.81 1.55 0.55
CA LEU A 90 6.26 2.89 0.20
C LEU A 90 7.56 2.82 -0.62
N LYS A 91 7.68 3.66 -1.66
CA LYS A 91 8.93 3.84 -2.41
C LYS A 91 9.31 5.31 -2.55
N LEU A 92 10.62 5.55 -2.60
CA LEU A 92 11.21 6.88 -2.79
C LEU A 92 11.44 7.22 -4.26
N ASP A 93 11.36 6.23 -5.15
CA ASP A 93 11.55 6.39 -6.59
C ASP A 93 10.71 5.37 -7.39
N ALA A 94 10.70 5.56 -8.72
CA ALA A 94 9.93 4.74 -9.65
C ALA A 94 10.60 3.41 -10.02
N SER A 95 11.91 3.28 -9.75
CA SER A 95 12.73 2.17 -10.23
C SER A 95 12.25 0.84 -9.69
N THR A 96 12.31 -0.21 -10.49
CA THR A 96 12.06 -1.59 -10.04
C THR A 96 13.31 -2.21 -9.42
N ALA A 97 14.48 -1.58 -9.58
CA ALA A 97 15.76 -2.05 -9.07
C ALA A 97 16.09 -1.57 -7.66
N THR A 98 15.22 -0.77 -7.03
CA THR A 98 15.40 -0.24 -5.67
C THR A 98 14.54 -0.97 -4.64
N HIS A 99 14.97 -0.94 -3.38
CA HIS A 99 14.18 -1.46 -2.26
C HIS A 99 12.88 -0.68 -2.08
N GLN A 100 11.97 -1.25 -1.30
CA GLN A 100 10.74 -0.61 -0.85
C GLN A 100 10.65 -0.75 0.67
N TYR A 101 9.93 0.16 1.30
CA TYR A 101 9.62 0.10 2.72
C TYR A 101 8.26 -0.56 2.91
N GLN A 102 8.15 -1.46 3.88
CA GLN A 102 6.95 -2.24 4.10
C GLN A 102 6.57 -2.23 5.59
N ALA A 103 5.29 -1.98 5.88
CA ALA A 103 4.70 -2.16 7.20
C ALA A 103 3.54 -3.17 7.09
N ALA A 104 3.57 -4.22 7.90
CA ALA A 104 2.54 -5.27 7.86
C ALA A 104 1.32 -4.89 8.72
N PHE A 105 0.13 -5.25 8.26
CA PHE A 105 -1.11 -5.11 9.02
C PHE A 105 -2.10 -6.21 8.64
N VAL A 106 -3.10 -6.42 9.49
CA VAL A 106 -4.26 -7.28 9.18
C VAL A 106 -5.40 -6.37 8.76
N ALA A 107 -6.00 -6.62 7.59
CA ALA A 107 -7.11 -5.82 7.10
C ALA A 107 -8.35 -6.02 8.00
N PRO A 108 -8.82 -4.99 8.73
CA PRO A 108 -9.92 -5.14 9.66
C PRO A 108 -11.23 -5.38 8.90
N ARG A 109 -12.14 -6.19 9.46
CA ARG A 109 -13.43 -6.49 8.81
C ARG A 109 -14.33 -5.27 8.69
N GLU A 110 -14.24 -4.38 9.67
CA GLU A 110 -14.94 -3.10 9.70
C GLU A 110 -14.00 -1.96 9.30
N TRP A 111 -14.58 -0.84 8.86
CA TRP A 111 -13.80 0.38 8.59
C TRP A 111 -13.05 0.84 9.83
N GLN A 112 -11.73 0.89 9.72
CA GLN A 112 -10.86 1.44 10.76
C GLN A 112 -9.76 2.30 10.14
N THR A 113 -9.29 3.28 10.90
CA THR A 113 -8.11 4.06 10.55
C THR A 113 -6.90 3.47 11.27
N LEU A 114 -5.98 2.90 10.50
CA LEU A 114 -4.71 2.38 10.98
C LEU A 114 -3.64 3.46 10.90
N ARG A 115 -2.83 3.60 11.93
CA ARG A 115 -1.74 4.58 12.00
C ARG A 115 -0.40 3.91 11.79
N PHE A 116 0.42 4.48 10.92
CA PHE A 116 1.77 3.99 10.59
C PHE A 116 2.80 5.10 10.76
N GLU A 117 3.78 4.86 11.62
CA GLU A 117 4.94 5.72 11.83
C GLU A 117 6.14 5.24 11.01
N PRO A 118 7.17 6.09 10.78
CA PRO A 118 8.43 5.66 10.19
C PRO A 118 9.07 4.41 10.82
N ALA A 119 8.82 4.17 12.12
CA ALA A 119 9.34 3.04 12.85
C ALA A 119 8.72 1.69 12.44
N ASP A 120 7.50 1.70 11.91
CA ASP A 120 6.76 0.49 11.53
C ASP A 120 7.27 -0.11 10.21
N PHE A 121 8.06 0.66 9.46
CA PHE A 121 8.53 0.28 8.14
C PHE A 121 9.90 -0.39 8.18
N SER A 122 9.99 -1.52 7.51
CA SER A 122 11.26 -2.20 7.23
C SER A 122 11.56 -2.21 5.73
N ALA A 123 12.83 -2.03 5.36
CA ALA A 123 13.24 -2.08 3.96
C ALA A 123 13.31 -3.52 3.43
N SER A 124 12.80 -3.72 2.22
CA SER A 124 12.71 -5.01 1.54
C SER A 124 13.07 -4.85 0.06
N TYR A 125 13.92 -5.73 -0.45
CA TYR A 125 14.24 -5.84 -1.86
C TYR A 125 13.96 -7.26 -2.35
N ARG A 126 13.06 -7.39 -3.33
CA ARG A 126 12.64 -8.68 -3.90
C ARG A 126 12.28 -9.72 -2.82
N GLY A 127 11.49 -9.29 -1.84
CA GLY A 127 11.01 -10.15 -0.74
C GLY A 127 12.03 -10.43 0.37
N ARG A 128 13.25 -9.88 0.29
CA ARG A 128 14.28 -10.04 1.31
C ARG A 128 14.48 -8.75 2.10
N ALA A 129 14.57 -8.87 3.42
CA ALA A 129 14.93 -7.74 4.28
C ALA A 129 16.33 -7.23 3.91
N VAL A 130 16.49 -5.90 3.86
CA VAL A 130 17.76 -5.23 3.59
C VAL A 130 17.99 -4.12 4.61
N ALA A 131 19.25 -3.83 4.92
CA ALA A 131 19.59 -2.67 5.72
C ALA A 131 19.41 -1.40 4.90
N ALA A 132 18.65 -0.44 5.43
CA ALA A 132 18.49 0.89 4.86
C ALA A 132 18.25 1.90 5.99
N PRO A 133 18.48 3.21 5.75
CA PRO A 133 18.07 4.25 6.69
C PRO A 133 16.56 4.19 6.98
N ARG A 134 16.16 4.75 8.12
CA ARG A 134 14.74 4.96 8.43
C ARG A 134 14.09 5.80 7.33
N ILE A 135 12.86 5.48 6.98
CA ILE A 135 12.12 6.22 5.96
C ILE A 135 11.73 7.61 6.47
N GLU A 136 11.89 8.62 5.62
CA GLU A 136 11.27 9.94 5.79
C GLU A 136 9.99 9.99 4.95
N LEU A 137 8.83 10.21 5.56
CA LEU A 137 7.54 10.12 4.86
C LEU A 137 7.38 11.19 3.76
N GLY A 138 7.95 12.39 3.96
CA GLY A 138 7.97 13.44 2.93
C GLY A 138 8.79 13.11 1.68
N ALA A 139 9.73 12.15 1.79
CA ALA A 139 10.52 11.66 0.67
C ALA A 139 9.79 10.63 -0.19
N VAL A 140 8.65 10.10 0.28
CA VAL A 140 7.87 9.09 -0.45
C VAL A 140 7.37 9.65 -1.78
N ARG A 141 7.43 8.79 -2.80
CA ARG A 141 6.94 9.05 -4.16
C ARG A 141 5.90 8.04 -4.62
N TYR A 142 5.84 6.87 -4.00
CA TYR A 142 4.83 5.86 -4.33
C TYR A 142 4.26 5.19 -3.09
N PHE A 143 2.95 4.96 -3.13
CA PHE A 143 2.15 4.23 -2.15
C PHE A 143 1.53 2.99 -2.82
N GLY A 144 1.31 1.93 -2.05
CA GLY A 144 0.65 0.73 -2.53
C GLY A 144 0.38 -0.29 -1.43
N LEU A 145 -0.38 -1.34 -1.74
CA LEU A 145 -0.50 -2.52 -0.89
C LEU A 145 0.10 -3.74 -1.59
N LEU A 146 0.51 -4.71 -0.77
CA LEU A 146 1.00 -6.02 -1.17
C LEU A 146 0.36 -7.08 -0.29
N ILE A 147 -0.27 -8.08 -0.89
CA ILE A 147 -0.55 -9.36 -0.25
C ILE A 147 0.50 -10.36 -0.72
N SER A 148 1.17 -11.03 0.24
CA SER A 148 2.26 -11.98 -0.04
C SER A 148 2.30 -13.09 1.03
N ASP A 149 3.47 -13.66 1.31
CA ASP A 149 3.72 -14.55 2.47
C ASP A 149 2.99 -15.89 2.41
N ARG A 150 2.82 -16.42 1.19
CA ARG A 150 2.22 -17.74 0.90
C ARG A 150 0.80 -17.87 1.46
N GLN A 151 -0.01 -16.84 1.26
CA GLN A 151 -1.43 -16.80 1.62
C GLN A 151 -2.30 -17.05 0.37
N PRO A 152 -2.43 -18.29 -0.14
CA PRO A 152 -3.23 -18.56 -1.33
C PRO A 152 -4.72 -18.36 -1.07
N GLY A 153 -5.43 -17.99 -2.14
CA GLY A 153 -6.88 -17.85 -2.14
C GLY A 153 -7.35 -16.44 -2.48
N ALA A 154 -8.67 -16.28 -2.47
CA ALA A 154 -9.33 -15.02 -2.76
C ALA A 154 -9.02 -13.98 -1.68
N PHE A 155 -8.82 -12.73 -2.09
CA PHE A 155 -8.65 -11.61 -1.18
C PHE A 155 -9.43 -10.38 -1.61
N LYS A 156 -9.78 -9.55 -0.63
CA LYS A 156 -10.40 -8.24 -0.83
C LYS A 156 -10.03 -7.27 0.29
N VAL A 157 -9.60 -6.09 -0.11
CA VAL A 157 -9.36 -4.94 0.78
C VAL A 157 -9.91 -3.67 0.12
N GLU A 158 -10.50 -2.80 0.93
CA GLU A 158 -11.11 -1.55 0.50
C GLU A 158 -10.45 -0.39 1.24
N LEU A 159 -10.06 0.65 0.50
CA LEU A 159 -9.39 1.83 1.01
C LEU A 159 -10.27 3.06 0.73
N ARG A 160 -10.49 3.88 1.75
CA ARG A 160 -11.19 5.18 1.62
C ARG A 160 -10.22 6.32 1.41
N ASP A 161 -9.23 6.42 2.27
CA ASP A 161 -8.25 7.51 2.23
C ASP A 161 -6.93 7.08 2.85
N VAL A 162 -5.86 7.77 2.45
CA VAL A 162 -4.64 7.90 3.26
C VAL A 162 -4.36 9.36 3.54
N ARG A 163 -4.11 9.69 4.81
CA ARG A 163 -3.83 11.03 5.30
C ARG A 163 -2.44 11.11 5.91
N SER A 164 -1.84 12.29 5.92
CA SER A 164 -0.64 12.57 6.73
C SER A 164 -1.01 13.29 8.01
N GLU A 165 -0.31 12.96 9.10
CA GLU A 165 -0.24 13.75 10.33
C GLU A 165 1.05 14.57 10.38
#